data_AF-A0A3G7U7H0-F1
#
_entry.id   AF-A0A3G7U7H0-F1
#
_cell.length_a   1.000
_cell.length_b   1.000
_cell.length_c   1.000
_cell.angle_alpha   90.00
_cell.angle_beta   90.00
_cell.angle_gamma   90.00
#
_symmetry.space_group_name_H-M   'P 1'
#
loop_
_entity.id
_entity.type
_entity.pdbx_description
1 polymer ?
#
loop_
_entity_poly.entity_id
_entity_poly.type
_entity_poly.pdbx_seq_one_letter_code
_entity_poly.pdbx_strand_id
1 'polypeptide(L)'
;MEETLILVNKNDCQTGSAEKLYIHQQGLLHRAFSIFIFDQQGRLLLQQRTLGKYHSQGLWTNTCCGHPRCGEDTAAAARRRLFEKMGLECELQSVPQPLYH
;
A
#
# COMPACT_ATOMS: atom_id res chain seq x y z
N MET A 1 3.76 10.33 -14.74
CA MET A 1 2.68 9.40 -15.14
C MET A 1 1.75 9.30 -13.96
N GLU A 2 0.48 9.67 -14.15
CA GLU A 2 -0.54 9.55 -13.11
C GLU A 2 -0.84 8.06 -12.87
N GLU A 3 -0.76 7.64 -11.60
CA GLU A 3 -0.99 6.25 -11.20
C GLU A 3 -2.49 6.02 -11.04
N THR A 4 -3.06 5.07 -11.78
CA THR A 4 -4.48 4.66 -11.62
C THR A 4 -4.60 3.59 -10.55
N LEU A 5 -5.61 3.68 -9.68
CA LEU A 5 -5.89 2.70 -8.64
C LEU A 5 -7.22 1.97 -8.89
N ILE A 6 -7.34 0.78 -8.29
CA ILE A 6 -8.54 -0.06 -8.35
C ILE A 6 -9.56 0.45 -7.33
N LEU A 7 -10.74 0.87 -7.80
CA LEU A 7 -11.89 1.18 -6.94
C LEU A 7 -12.57 -0.10 -6.51
N VAL A 8 -12.99 -0.16 -5.25
CA VAL A 8 -13.66 -1.34 -4.68
C VAL A 8 -14.88 -0.94 -3.85
N ASN A 9 -15.80 -1.88 -3.67
CA ASN A 9 -16.87 -1.78 -2.68
C ASN A 9 -16.41 -2.29 -1.30
N LYS A 10 -17.30 -2.28 -0.30
CA LYS A 10 -17.01 -2.70 1.07
C LYS A 10 -16.63 -4.18 1.22
N ASN A 11 -16.92 -5.00 0.22
CA ASN A 11 -16.60 -6.43 0.18
C ASN A 11 -15.32 -6.70 -0.62
N ASP A 12 -14.50 -5.66 -0.86
CA ASP A 12 -13.32 -5.72 -1.73
C ASP A 12 -13.62 -6.27 -3.14
N CYS A 13 -14.82 -6.05 -3.68
CA CYS A 13 -15.10 -6.34 -5.08
C CYS A 13 -14.75 -5.13 -5.93
N GLN A 14 -14.01 -5.33 -7.03
CA GLN A 14 -13.66 -4.26 -7.96
C GLN A 14 -14.91 -3.65 -8.60
N THR A 15 -15.00 -2.33 -8.57
CA THR A 15 -16.12 -1.55 -9.17
C THR A 15 -15.65 -0.65 -10.32
N GLY A 16 -14.34 -0.45 -10.47
CA GLY A 16 -13.77 0.38 -11.53
C GLY A 16 -12.32 0.75 -11.24
N SER A 17 -11.87 1.85 -11.81
CA SER A 17 -10.54 2.41 -11.59
C SER A 17 -10.56 3.91 -11.81
N ALA A 18 -9.76 4.65 -11.05
CA ALA A 18 -9.62 6.11 -11.22
C ALA A 18 -8.22 6.58 -10.83
N GLU A 19 -7.90 7.83 -11.15
CA GLU A 19 -6.61 8.42 -10.82
C GLU A 19 -6.39 8.51 -9.30
N LYS A 20 -5.17 8.19 -8.87
CA LYS A 20 -4.77 8.18 -7.47
C LYS A 20 -5.04 9.50 -6.75
N LEU A 21 -4.72 10.64 -7.38
CA LEU A 21 -4.89 11.93 -6.72
C LEU A 21 -6.37 12.22 -6.48
N TYR A 22 -7.20 12.01 -7.52
CA TYR A 22 -8.65 12.14 -7.43
C TYR A 22 -9.26 11.23 -6.35
N ILE A 23 -8.88 9.94 -6.32
CA ILE A 23 -9.36 8.98 -5.33
C ILE A 23 -9.07 9.45 -3.90
N HIS A 24 -7.84 9.88 -3.61
CA HIS A 24 -7.46 10.34 -2.27
C HIS A 24 -8.13 11.67 -1.89
N GLN A 25 -8.36 12.57 -2.85
CA GLN A 25 -9.04 13.84 -2.60
C GLN A 25 -10.54 13.65 -2.33
N GLN A 26 -11.18 12.73 -3.04
CA GLN A 26 -12.61 12.45 -2.91
C GLN A 26 -12.92 11.40 -1.82
N GLY A 27 -11.90 10.78 -1.22
CA GLY A 27 -12.10 9.74 -0.20
C GLY A 27 -12.76 8.46 -0.75
N LEU A 28 -12.52 8.13 -2.02
CA LEU A 28 -13.13 6.95 -2.64
C LEU A 28 -12.47 5.66 -2.16
N LEU A 29 -13.28 4.62 -1.94
CA LEU A 29 -12.78 3.32 -1.50
C LEU A 29 -11.98 2.64 -2.63
N HIS A 30 -10.76 2.23 -2.31
CA HIS A 30 -9.82 1.67 -3.28
C HIS A 30 -8.96 0.59 -2.63
N ARG A 31 -8.47 -0.35 -3.45
CA ARG A 31 -7.63 -1.45 -2.97
C ARG A 31 -6.22 -0.95 -2.64
N ALA A 32 -5.73 -1.33 -1.47
CA ALA A 32 -4.39 -1.05 -0.99
C ALA A 32 -3.81 -2.26 -0.26
N PHE A 33 -2.51 -2.23 0.01
CA PHE A 33 -1.84 -3.18 0.89
C PHE A 33 -0.88 -2.45 1.83
N SER A 34 -0.59 -3.12 2.95
CA SER A 34 0.35 -2.66 3.97
C SER A 34 1.28 -3.81 4.35
N ILE A 35 2.58 -3.52 4.46
CA ILE A 35 3.63 -4.50 4.77
C ILE A 35 4.23 -4.16 6.13
N PHE A 36 4.39 -5.18 6.96
CA PHE A 36 5.02 -5.11 8.28
C PHE A 36 6.17 -6.12 8.32
N ILE A 37 7.41 -5.64 8.38
CA ILE A 37 8.60 -6.47 8.49
C ILE A 37 9.09 -6.41 9.93
N PHE A 38 9.25 -7.58 10.53
CA PHE A 38 9.82 -7.74 11.85
C PHE A 38 11.21 -8.37 11.73
N ASP A 39 12.14 -7.92 12.55
CA ASP A 39 13.40 -8.63 12.71
C ASP A 39 13.25 -9.87 13.61
N GLN A 40 14.35 -10.60 13.80
CA GLN A 40 14.37 -11.81 14.63
C GLN A 40 14.09 -11.55 16.12
N GLN A 41 14.14 -10.29 16.57
CA GLN A 41 13.79 -9.89 17.93
C GLN A 41 12.35 -9.38 18.04
N GLY A 42 11.56 -9.45 16.95
CA GLY A 42 10.18 -8.98 16.91
C GLY A 42 10.03 -7.46 16.85
N ARG A 43 11.09 -6.71 16.50
CA ARG A 43 11.00 -5.25 16.33
C ARG A 43 10.48 -4.93 14.94
N LEU A 44 9.52 -4.00 14.85
CA LEU A 44 8.93 -3.56 13.58
C LEU A 44 9.85 -2.54 12.88
N LEU A 45 10.15 -2.78 11.61
CA LEU A 45 10.78 -1.80 10.74
C LEU A 45 9.78 -0.71 10.35
N LEU A 46 10.00 0.52 10.83
CA LEU A 46 9.21 1.69 10.47
C LEU A 46 9.86 2.45 9.31
N GLN A 47 9.02 3.07 8.48
CA GLN A 47 9.45 4.00 7.44
C GLN A 47 9.09 5.43 7.83
N GLN A 48 10.06 6.35 7.78
CA GLN A 48 9.75 7.78 7.75
C GLN A 48 9.56 8.22 6.30
N ARG A 49 8.42 8.83 6.00
CA ARG A 49 8.08 9.23 4.63
C ARG A 49 8.89 10.45 4.23
N THR A 50 9.45 10.42 3.01
CA THR A 50 10.20 11.54 2.42
C THR A 50 9.38 12.84 2.44
N LEU A 51 10.04 13.96 2.68
CA LEU A 51 9.39 15.27 2.77
C LEU A 51 8.70 15.72 1.47
N GLY A 52 9.08 15.19 0.30
CA GLY A 52 8.44 15.49 -0.98
C GLY A 52 7.14 14.73 -1.28
N LYS A 53 6.60 13.95 -0.33
CA LYS A 53 5.35 13.19 -0.53
C LYS A 53 4.13 14.11 -0.41
N TYR A 54 3.31 14.20 -1.46
CA TYR A 54 2.09 15.02 -1.43
C TYR A 54 1.11 14.68 -0.28
N HIS A 55 1.08 13.41 0.16
CA HIS A 55 0.24 12.97 1.28
C HIS A 55 1.09 12.39 2.40
N SER A 56 0.82 12.83 3.64
CA SER A 56 1.47 12.35 4.86
C SER A 56 3.01 12.48 4.85
N GLN A 57 3.55 13.60 4.34
CA GLN A 57 4.99 13.87 4.36
C GLN A 57 5.57 13.90 5.77
N GLY A 58 6.79 13.38 5.96
CA GLY A 58 7.52 13.41 7.23
C GLY A 58 6.98 12.50 8.33
N LEU A 59 5.79 11.93 8.16
CA LEU A 59 5.18 11.03 9.13
C LEU A 59 5.86 9.65 9.12
N TRP A 60 5.94 9.06 10.31
CA TRP A 60 6.31 7.66 10.49
C TRP A 60 5.11 6.76 10.16
N THR A 61 5.38 5.66 9.48
CA THR A 61 4.39 4.66 9.09
C THR A 61 5.01 3.27 9.20
N ASN A 62 4.22 2.22 8.96
CA ASN A 62 4.72 0.85 8.87
C ASN A 62 5.74 0.70 7.73
N THR A 63 6.28 -0.51 7.56
CA THR A 63 7.44 -0.74 6.69
C THR A 63 7.24 -0.25 5.26
N CYS A 64 6.11 -0.58 4.63
CA CYS A 64 5.82 -0.15 3.27
C CYS A 64 4.32 -0.26 2.97
N CYS A 65 3.78 0.70 2.22
CA CYS A 65 2.39 0.67 1.74
C CYS A 65 2.34 0.97 0.25
N GLY A 66 1.29 0.47 -0.40
CA GLY A 66 1.05 0.75 -1.80
C GLY A 66 -0.29 0.25 -2.28
N HIS A 67 -0.40 0.21 -3.59
CA HIS A 67 -1.60 -0.23 -4.29
C HIS A 67 -1.19 -1.21 -5.39
N PRO A 68 -1.98 -2.27 -5.63
CA PRO A 68 -1.87 -3.06 -6.84
C PRO A 68 -2.29 -2.23 -8.06
N ARG A 69 -1.63 -2.47 -9.19
CA ARG A 69 -2.06 -1.97 -10.50
C ARG A 69 -3.28 -2.76 -10.97
N CYS A 70 -4.07 -2.21 -11.88
CA CYS A 70 -5.17 -2.95 -12.49
C CYS A 70 -4.66 -4.25 -13.14
N GLY A 71 -5.26 -5.38 -12.77
CA GLY A 71 -4.85 -6.72 -13.24
C GLY A 71 -3.60 -7.31 -12.55
N GLU A 72 -2.97 -6.57 -11.62
CA GLU A 72 -1.83 -7.06 -10.85
C GLU A 72 -2.30 -7.81 -9.60
N ASP A 73 -1.72 -8.98 -9.35
CA ASP A 73 -1.91 -9.69 -8.09
C ASP A 73 -1.38 -8.86 -6.90
N THR A 74 -2.13 -8.82 -5.80
CA THR A 74 -1.79 -8.00 -4.63
C THR A 74 -0.45 -8.41 -4.01
N ALA A 75 -0.14 -9.71 -3.96
CA ALA A 75 1.13 -10.17 -3.40
C ALA A 75 2.31 -9.82 -4.30
N ALA A 76 2.13 -9.90 -5.62
CA ALA A 76 3.12 -9.41 -6.58
C ALA A 76 3.35 -7.90 -6.45
N ALA A 77 2.27 -7.12 -6.32
CA ALA A 77 2.34 -5.67 -6.11
C ALA A 77 3.08 -5.30 -4.81
N ALA A 78 2.84 -6.06 -3.73
CA ALA A 78 3.51 -5.88 -2.44
C ALA A 78 5.03 -6.09 -2.55
N ARG A 79 5.46 -7.20 -3.16
CA ARG A 79 6.89 -7.48 -3.40
C ARG A 79 7.55 -6.39 -4.24
N ARG A 80 6.92 -6.02 -5.36
CA ARG A 80 7.41 -4.95 -6.24
C ARG A 80 7.57 -3.63 -5.47
N ARG A 81 6.56 -3.22 -4.70
CA ARG A 81 6.60 -1.96 -3.97
C ARG A 81 7.63 -1.96 -2.85
N LEU A 82 7.78 -3.09 -2.16
CA LEU A 82 8.79 -3.25 -1.11
C LEU A 82 10.18 -3.00 -1.69
N PHE A 83 10.50 -3.60 -2.85
CA PHE A 83 11.75 -3.35 -3.53
C PHE A 83 11.87 -1.89 -3.99
N GLU A 84 10.88 -1.35 -4.69
CA GLU A 84 10.88 0.05 -5.18
C GLU A 84 11.06 1.11 -4.09
N LYS A 85 10.61 0.83 -2.85
CA LYS A 85 10.59 1.81 -1.76
C LYS A 85 11.64 1.59 -0.68
N MET A 86 12.02 0.34 -0.45
CA MET A 86 12.92 -0.03 0.63
C MET A 86 14.19 -0.71 0.13
N GLY A 87 14.25 -1.13 -1.14
CA GLY A 87 15.34 -1.96 -1.66
C GLY A 87 15.40 -3.35 -1.02
N LEU A 88 14.29 -3.81 -0.44
CA LEU A 88 14.21 -5.08 0.28
C LEU A 88 13.52 -6.15 -0.56
N GLU A 89 14.04 -7.37 -0.47
CA GLU A 89 13.40 -8.59 -0.96
C GLU A 89 13.31 -9.58 0.20
N CYS A 90 12.10 -10.05 0.49
CA CYS A 90 11.87 -11.08 1.49
C CYS A 90 10.57 -11.83 1.17
N GLU A 91 10.39 -12.99 1.79
CA GLU A 91 9.11 -13.69 1.75
C GLU A 91 8.05 -12.85 2.45
N LEU A 92 6.87 -12.77 1.84
CA LEU A 92 5.71 -12.08 2.40
C LEU A 92 4.57 -13.07 2.58
N GLN A 93 4.09 -13.18 3.81
CA GLN A 93 2.92 -13.98 4.13
C GLN A 93 1.68 -13.07 4.16
N SER A 94 0.63 -13.46 3.44
CA SER A 94 -0.65 -12.76 3.51
C SER A 94 -1.33 -13.07 4.84
N VAL A 95 -1.76 -12.02 5.55
CA VAL A 95 -2.56 -12.13 6.77
C VAL A 95 -3.97 -11.58 6.52
N PRO A 96 -5.02 -12.13 7.16
CA PRO A 96 -6.38 -11.61 7.04
C PRO A 96 -6.46 -10.13 7.44
N GLN A 97 -7.23 -9.35 6.70
CA GLN A 97 -7.35 -7.91 6.90
C GLN A 97 -8.03 -7.56 8.24
N PRO A 98 -7.47 -6.66 9.05
CA PRO A 98 -8.28 -5.84 9.94
C PRO A 98 -8.99 -4.77 9.10
N LEU A 99 -10.33 -4.75 9.13
CA LEU A 99 -11.10 -3.58 8.70
C LEU A 99 -10.91 -2.50 9.76
N TYR A 100 -10.17 -1.44 9.44
CA TYR A 100 -10.10 -0.25 10.28
C TYR A 100 -11.38 0.56 10.05
N HIS A 101 -12.18 0.75 11.11
CA HIS A 101 -13.35 1.62 11.14
C HIS A 101 -12.95 3.07 11.42
#